data_AF-A0A3S2AXT2-F1
#
_entry.id   AF-A0A3S2AXT2-F1
#
_cell.length_a   1.000
_cell.length_b   1.000
_cell.length_c   1.000
_cell.angle_alpha   90.00
_cell.angle_beta   90.00
_cell.angle_gamma   90.00
#
_symmetry.space_group_name_H-M   'P 1'
#
loop_
_entity.id
_entity.type
_entity.pdbx_description
1 polymer ?
#
loop_
_entity_poly.entity_id
_entity_poly.type
_entity_poly.pdbx_seq_one_letter_code
_entity_poly.pdbx_strand_id
1 'polypeptide(L)'
;AIKDAVSKTAPEKIGAIAGDLAAVEETYALKLLMASLGSKNTDCRQDGAALDPALGRASYIFNPTIEGIEQADAVLIIGANPRYEASVLNARIRKRWRTGNLPVGVIGDVGDTRYDYEQLGAGPDSLKDLADGNGKFFQTLKKATHPLIIVGQGALARADGAAVLGQAAKLAAAVNAARADWNGFAVLHNAAGRVGGLDLGFVPGEGGRNVAGMLGEMELLFLLGADEIDMAKTGGAFVVYIGTHGDQGAHRANVILPAAAYTEKSATYVNTEGRVQQTNRAGFAPGEAREDWAILRALSDVLGKKLPFDSLPQLRAKLYGEYPHLARIDQVAAGNAEDIAEVAKLGGRLNKGTFTSPVKDFYLTNPIARASAVMAECSALAKSGFKQAAE
;
A
#
# COMPACT_ATOMS: atom_id res chain seq x y z
N ALA A 1 25.04 -6.48 19.43
CA ALA A 1 24.13 -7.26 18.54
C ALA A 1 23.88 -6.56 17.20
N ILE A 2 22.97 -5.57 17.10
CA ILE A 2 22.66 -4.92 15.80
C ILE A 2 23.90 -4.30 15.15
N LYS A 3 24.69 -3.55 15.93
CA LYS A 3 25.97 -2.96 15.48
C LYS A 3 26.93 -4.01 14.93
N ASP A 4 27.07 -5.14 15.62
CA ASP A 4 27.96 -6.21 15.21
C ASP A 4 27.48 -6.88 13.92
N ALA A 5 26.16 -7.10 13.78
CA ALA A 5 25.56 -7.61 12.55
C ALA A 5 25.81 -6.65 11.38
N VAL A 6 25.50 -5.36 11.54
CA VAL A 6 25.77 -4.32 10.52
C VAL A 6 27.24 -4.29 10.12
N SER A 7 28.17 -4.38 11.07
CA SER A 7 29.61 -4.31 10.78
C SER A 7 30.15 -5.49 9.96
N LYS A 8 29.43 -6.61 9.93
CA LYS A 8 29.83 -7.85 9.24
C LYS A 8 29.11 -8.07 7.92
N THR A 9 28.09 -7.27 7.62
CA THR A 9 27.24 -7.46 6.44
C THR A 9 27.57 -6.43 5.38
N ALA A 10 27.78 -6.89 4.14
CA ALA A 10 27.98 -6.01 3.00
C ALA A 10 26.71 -5.21 2.68
N PRO A 11 26.79 -3.95 2.20
CA PRO A 11 25.64 -3.09 1.96
C PRO A 11 24.52 -3.72 1.11
N GLU A 12 24.88 -4.48 0.09
CA GLU A 12 23.98 -5.19 -0.82
C GLU A 12 23.24 -6.38 -0.18
N LYS A 13 23.68 -6.81 1.02
CA LYS A 13 23.08 -7.86 1.84
C LYS A 13 22.31 -7.33 3.05
N ILE A 14 22.20 -6.01 3.19
CA ILE A 14 21.32 -5.35 4.15
C ILE A 14 20.02 -4.98 3.43
N GLY A 15 18.87 -5.39 3.98
CA GLY A 15 17.54 -5.05 3.47
C GLY A 15 16.67 -4.35 4.52
N ALA A 16 15.66 -3.61 4.06
CA ALA A 16 14.67 -2.97 4.91
C ALA A 16 13.27 -3.02 4.29
N ILE A 17 12.31 -3.49 5.08
CA ILE A 17 10.90 -3.58 4.68
C ILE A 17 10.08 -2.72 5.64
N ALA A 18 9.34 -1.75 5.08
CA ALA A 18 8.39 -0.94 5.82
C ALA A 18 7.00 -1.60 5.79
N GLY A 19 6.41 -1.78 6.95
CA GLY A 19 5.12 -2.43 7.16
C GLY A 19 3.93 -1.55 6.83
N ASP A 20 2.75 -2.18 6.76
CA ASP A 20 1.51 -1.55 6.30
C ASP A 20 0.96 -0.47 7.25
N LEU A 21 1.52 -0.37 8.47
CA LEU A 21 1.16 0.65 9.47
C LEU A 21 2.29 1.67 9.74
N ALA A 22 3.42 1.56 9.04
CA ALA A 22 4.53 2.49 9.19
C ALA A 22 4.13 3.88 8.69
N ALA A 23 4.38 4.91 9.51
CA ALA A 23 4.13 6.28 9.14
C ALA A 23 5.30 6.87 8.33
N VAL A 24 5.08 8.06 7.78
CA VAL A 24 6.02 8.74 6.89
C VAL A 24 7.34 9.07 7.62
N GLU A 25 7.27 9.58 8.85
CA GLU A 25 8.47 10.02 9.58
C GLU A 25 9.47 8.88 9.82
N GLU A 26 9.04 7.73 10.31
CA GLU A 26 9.91 6.58 10.53
C GLU A 26 10.35 5.89 9.24
N THR A 27 9.49 5.85 8.23
CA THR A 27 9.88 5.34 6.91
C THR A 27 10.99 6.21 6.31
N TYR A 28 10.89 7.53 6.47
CA TYR A 28 11.93 8.47 6.04
C TYR A 28 13.22 8.33 6.87
N ALA A 29 13.12 8.18 8.20
CA ALA A 29 14.29 7.93 9.05
C ALA A 29 15.00 6.62 8.66
N LEU A 30 14.24 5.56 8.38
CA LEU A 30 14.79 4.28 7.93
C LEU A 30 15.42 4.43 6.53
N LYS A 31 14.79 5.19 5.63
CA LYS A 31 15.35 5.49 4.29
C LYS A 31 16.75 6.10 4.41
N LEU A 32 16.89 7.13 5.25
CA LEU A 32 18.17 7.80 5.47
C LEU A 32 19.20 6.87 6.12
N LEU A 33 18.77 6.02 7.07
CA LEU A 33 19.65 5.03 7.68
C LEU A 33 20.17 4.04 6.62
N MET A 34 19.29 3.47 5.81
CA MET A 34 19.67 2.52 4.75
C MET A 34 20.61 3.14 3.73
N ALA A 35 20.34 4.38 3.31
CA ALA A 35 21.23 5.14 2.44
C ALA A 35 22.62 5.35 3.07
N SER A 36 22.70 5.66 4.37
CA SER A 36 23.96 5.84 5.09
C SER A 36 24.79 4.54 5.25
N LEU A 37 24.09 3.40 5.21
CA LEU A 37 24.68 2.05 5.19
C LEU A 37 25.05 1.60 3.77
N GLY A 38 24.70 2.37 2.73
CA GLY A 38 24.97 2.05 1.33
C GLY A 38 24.01 1.01 0.73
N SER A 39 22.94 0.65 1.44
CA SER A 39 21.96 -0.31 0.95
C SER A 39 20.92 0.37 0.06
N LYS A 40 20.57 -0.32 -1.04
CA LYS A 40 19.50 0.05 -1.96
C LYS A 40 18.26 -0.85 -1.84
N ASN A 41 18.29 -1.80 -0.91
CA ASN A 41 17.26 -2.81 -0.73
C ASN A 41 16.22 -2.29 0.28
N THR A 42 15.40 -1.34 -0.15
CA THR A 42 14.29 -0.79 0.63
C THR A 42 12.99 -1.10 -0.08
N ASP A 43 11.95 -1.51 0.64
CA ASP A 43 10.64 -1.68 0.01
C ASP A 43 9.51 -1.46 1.02
N CYS A 44 8.53 -0.66 0.64
CA CYS A 44 7.30 -0.45 1.40
C CYS A 44 6.14 -1.28 0.86
N ARG A 45 6.34 -2.17 -0.13
CA ARG A 45 5.30 -2.98 -0.77
C ARG A 45 5.38 -4.44 -0.31
N GLN A 46 4.92 -4.72 0.92
CA GLN A 46 4.99 -6.06 1.52
C GLN A 46 4.34 -7.16 0.66
N ASP A 47 3.26 -6.82 -0.02
CA ASP A 47 2.52 -7.68 -0.94
C ASP A 47 3.26 -7.91 -2.27
N GLY A 48 4.32 -7.15 -2.56
CA GLY A 48 5.04 -7.19 -3.83
C GLY A 48 4.33 -6.46 -4.97
N ALA A 49 3.41 -5.52 -4.67
CA ALA A 49 2.74 -4.72 -5.67
C ALA A 49 3.72 -4.10 -6.68
N ALA A 50 3.42 -4.20 -7.96
CA ALA A 50 4.26 -3.67 -9.04
C ALA A 50 4.02 -2.16 -9.27
N LEU A 51 4.12 -1.36 -8.21
CA LEU A 51 3.94 0.09 -8.22
C LEU A 51 5.29 0.80 -8.10
N ASP A 52 5.64 1.66 -9.05
CA ASP A 52 6.91 2.36 -9.06
C ASP A 52 6.70 3.88 -9.08
N PRO A 53 7.16 4.64 -8.07
CA PRO A 53 7.02 6.09 -8.06
C PRO A 53 7.75 6.81 -9.20
N ALA A 54 8.69 6.15 -9.91
CA ALA A 54 9.30 6.67 -11.12
C ALA A 54 8.31 6.84 -12.29
N LEU A 55 7.15 6.16 -12.23
CA LEU A 55 6.07 6.31 -13.21
C LEU A 55 5.14 7.51 -12.91
N GLY A 56 5.50 8.36 -11.96
CA GLY A 56 4.72 9.51 -11.55
C GLY A 56 3.64 9.18 -10.53
N ARG A 57 3.20 10.20 -9.78
CA ARG A 57 2.34 10.01 -8.60
C ARG A 57 0.95 9.52 -8.97
N ALA A 58 0.46 9.85 -10.18
CA ALA A 58 -0.85 9.36 -10.63
C ALA A 58 -0.87 7.84 -10.86
N SER A 59 0.29 7.20 -11.04
CA SER A 59 0.38 5.76 -11.26
C SER A 59 -0.02 4.92 -10.04
N TYR A 60 -0.01 5.50 -8.84
CA TYR A 60 -0.25 4.78 -7.60
C TYR A 60 -1.23 5.45 -6.63
N ILE A 61 -1.96 6.51 -6.99
CA ILE A 61 -3.00 7.06 -6.11
C ILE A 61 -4.39 6.86 -6.69
N PHE A 62 -5.41 7.05 -5.85
CA PHE A 62 -6.80 7.16 -6.22
C PHE A 62 -7.04 8.59 -6.73
N ASN A 63 -6.64 8.85 -7.98
CA ASN A 63 -6.59 10.20 -8.56
C ASN A 63 -7.91 10.99 -8.52
N PRO A 64 -9.10 10.40 -8.73
CA PRO A 64 -10.32 11.20 -8.79
C PRO A 64 -10.82 11.62 -7.40
N THR A 65 -10.07 11.30 -6.33
CA THR A 65 -10.47 11.43 -4.92
C THR A 65 -11.65 10.52 -4.53
N ILE A 66 -11.80 10.27 -3.24
CA ILE A 66 -12.93 9.55 -2.65
C ILE A 66 -14.23 10.32 -2.91
N GLU A 67 -14.16 11.65 -2.98
CA GLU A 67 -15.30 12.50 -3.30
C GLU A 67 -15.71 12.38 -4.78
N GLY A 68 -14.75 12.33 -5.70
CA GLY A 68 -15.03 12.23 -7.14
C GLY A 68 -15.73 10.94 -7.56
N ILE A 69 -15.78 9.91 -6.70
CA ILE A 69 -16.68 8.75 -6.90
C ILE A 69 -18.14 9.20 -7.11
N GLU A 70 -18.55 10.31 -6.50
CA GLU A 70 -19.91 10.85 -6.68
C GLU A 70 -20.15 11.49 -8.06
N GLN A 71 -19.09 11.79 -8.80
CA GLN A 71 -19.16 12.35 -10.16
C GLN A 71 -19.07 11.26 -11.24
N ALA A 72 -18.59 10.07 -10.88
CA ALA A 72 -18.45 8.96 -11.81
C ALA A 72 -19.81 8.53 -12.40
N ASP A 73 -19.80 8.21 -13.69
CA ASP A 73 -20.97 7.75 -14.45
C ASP A 73 -20.76 6.36 -15.10
N ALA A 74 -19.57 5.78 -14.99
CA ALA A 74 -19.32 4.35 -15.14
C ALA A 74 -18.12 3.93 -14.27
N VAL A 75 -18.19 2.76 -13.63
CA VAL A 75 -17.11 2.25 -12.77
C VAL A 75 -16.67 0.88 -13.24
N LEU A 76 -15.36 0.69 -13.38
CA LEU A 76 -14.72 -0.60 -13.55
C LEU A 76 -13.85 -0.91 -12.33
N ILE A 77 -14.00 -2.11 -11.76
CA ILE A 77 -13.18 -2.62 -10.66
C ILE A 77 -12.33 -3.78 -11.18
N ILE A 78 -11.01 -3.68 -11.05
CA ILE A 78 -10.03 -4.65 -11.53
C ILE A 78 -9.27 -5.21 -10.32
N GLY A 79 -9.53 -6.49 -10.00
CA GLY A 79 -8.80 -7.23 -8.98
C GLY A 79 -8.80 -6.60 -7.58
N ALA A 80 -9.90 -5.93 -7.23
CA ALA A 80 -10.10 -5.32 -5.93
C ALA A 80 -11.44 -5.77 -5.36
N ASN A 81 -11.51 -5.89 -4.04
CA ASN A 81 -12.76 -5.95 -3.27
C ASN A 81 -12.87 -4.72 -2.37
N PRO A 82 -13.46 -3.61 -2.86
CA PRO A 82 -13.55 -2.37 -2.10
C PRO A 82 -14.30 -2.55 -0.77
N ARG A 83 -15.21 -3.52 -0.66
CA ARG A 83 -15.95 -3.77 0.58
C ARG A 83 -15.02 -4.15 1.73
N TYR A 84 -13.98 -4.93 1.46
CA TYR A 84 -13.05 -5.39 2.50
C TYR A 84 -11.72 -4.63 2.50
N GLU A 85 -11.27 -4.15 1.34
CA GLU A 85 -10.01 -3.39 1.23
C GLU A 85 -10.16 -1.93 1.68
N ALA A 86 -11.34 -1.32 1.45
CA ALA A 86 -11.62 0.07 1.82
C ALA A 86 -13.13 0.30 2.01
N SER A 87 -13.69 -0.23 3.11
CA SER A 87 -15.15 -0.34 3.28
C SER A 87 -15.92 0.97 3.15
N VAL A 88 -15.34 2.10 3.61
CA VAL A 88 -15.95 3.43 3.46
C VAL A 88 -15.97 3.87 2.00
N LEU A 89 -14.93 3.56 1.22
CA LEU A 89 -14.89 3.82 -0.22
C LEU A 89 -15.96 3.01 -0.95
N ASN A 90 -16.15 1.73 -0.61
CA ASN A 90 -17.27 0.93 -1.11
C ASN A 90 -18.63 1.55 -0.79
N ALA A 91 -18.79 2.14 0.40
CA ALA A 91 -20.00 2.85 0.76
C ALA A 91 -20.24 4.11 -0.11
N ARG A 92 -19.18 4.78 -0.58
CA ARG A 92 -19.27 5.89 -1.55
C ARG A 92 -19.73 5.41 -2.93
N ILE A 93 -19.18 4.29 -3.41
CA ILE A 93 -19.64 3.64 -4.66
C ILE A 93 -21.12 3.27 -4.52
N ARG A 94 -21.49 2.63 -3.41
CA ARG A 94 -22.89 2.29 -3.11
C ARG A 94 -23.79 3.52 -3.05
N LYS A 95 -23.34 4.62 -2.43
CA LYS A 95 -24.09 5.88 -2.39
C LYS A 95 -24.37 6.36 -3.81
N ARG A 96 -23.33 6.44 -4.65
CA ARG A 96 -23.45 6.86 -6.05
C ARG A 96 -24.38 5.96 -6.86
N TRP A 97 -24.29 4.64 -6.67
CA TRP A 97 -25.14 3.64 -7.29
C TRP A 97 -26.61 3.75 -6.84
N ARG A 98 -26.88 4.11 -5.58
CA ARG A 98 -28.26 4.31 -5.10
C ARG A 98 -28.91 5.59 -5.63
N THR A 99 -28.13 6.62 -5.95
CA THR A 99 -28.65 7.92 -6.38
C THR A 99 -28.82 8.03 -7.90
N GLY A 100 -28.36 7.05 -8.69
CA GLY A 100 -28.61 7.01 -10.12
C GLY A 100 -28.21 5.69 -10.76
N ASN A 101 -28.47 5.52 -12.06
CA ASN A 101 -28.15 4.29 -12.78
C ASN A 101 -26.64 4.20 -13.08
N LEU A 102 -25.83 3.84 -12.08
CA LEU A 102 -24.39 3.68 -12.21
C LEU A 102 -24.04 2.28 -12.74
N PRO A 103 -23.58 2.12 -13.99
CA PRO A 103 -23.04 0.85 -14.44
C PRO A 103 -21.73 0.55 -13.72
N VAL A 104 -21.65 -0.62 -13.10
CA VAL A 104 -20.45 -1.13 -12.43
C VAL A 104 -20.04 -2.44 -13.09
N GLY A 105 -18.80 -2.52 -13.56
CA GLY A 105 -18.20 -3.71 -14.16
C GLY A 105 -17.07 -4.23 -13.28
N VAL A 106 -16.86 -5.54 -13.28
CA VAL A 106 -15.85 -6.20 -12.44
C VAL A 106 -15.02 -7.19 -13.27
N ILE A 107 -13.70 -7.12 -13.10
CA ILE A 107 -12.75 -8.14 -13.56
C ILE A 107 -12.02 -8.69 -12.32
N GLY A 108 -12.29 -9.94 -11.98
CA GLY A 108 -11.80 -10.58 -10.75
C GLY A 108 -12.93 -11.13 -9.87
N ASP A 109 -12.55 -11.86 -8.83
CA ASP A 109 -13.47 -12.35 -7.80
C ASP A 109 -13.65 -11.30 -6.70
N VAL A 110 -14.76 -10.56 -6.78
CA VAL A 110 -15.12 -9.48 -5.84
C VAL A 110 -16.14 -9.90 -4.80
N GLY A 111 -16.89 -10.98 -5.04
CA GLY A 111 -18.02 -11.40 -4.19
C GLY A 111 -19.10 -10.30 -4.00
N ASP A 112 -19.74 -10.28 -2.84
CA ASP A 112 -20.83 -9.34 -2.55
C ASP A 112 -20.31 -7.93 -2.22
N THR A 113 -20.55 -6.96 -3.12
CA THR A 113 -20.19 -5.54 -2.96
C THR A 113 -21.28 -4.69 -2.31
N ARG A 114 -22.47 -5.25 -2.04
CA ARG A 114 -23.69 -4.54 -1.61
C ARG A 114 -24.31 -3.59 -2.65
N TYR A 115 -24.01 -3.81 -3.93
CA TYR A 115 -24.65 -3.21 -5.09
C TYR A 115 -24.49 -4.15 -6.29
N ASP A 116 -25.36 -4.03 -7.29
CA ASP A 116 -25.26 -4.88 -8.48
C ASP A 116 -24.08 -4.47 -9.37
N TYR A 117 -23.47 -5.45 -10.03
CA TYR A 117 -22.39 -5.24 -11.00
C TYR A 117 -22.45 -6.29 -12.12
N GLU A 118 -21.85 -5.95 -13.26
CA GLU A 118 -21.63 -6.88 -14.38
C GLU A 118 -20.28 -7.58 -14.20
N GLN A 119 -20.28 -8.91 -14.10
CA GLN A 119 -19.05 -9.70 -14.10
C GLN A 119 -18.52 -9.79 -15.54
N LEU A 120 -17.41 -9.09 -15.83
CA LEU A 120 -16.81 -9.03 -17.17
C LEU A 120 -15.79 -10.14 -17.41
N GLY A 121 -15.23 -10.69 -16.34
CA GLY A 121 -14.29 -11.79 -16.42
C GLY A 121 -13.46 -11.99 -15.16
N ALA A 122 -12.53 -12.93 -15.19
CA ALA A 122 -11.82 -13.38 -14.00
C ALA A 122 -10.43 -12.75 -13.81
N GLY A 123 -9.76 -12.29 -14.88
CA GLY A 123 -8.34 -11.97 -14.78
C GLY A 123 -7.75 -11.25 -15.99
N PRO A 124 -6.43 -11.38 -16.23
CA PRO A 124 -5.70 -10.60 -17.22
C PRO A 124 -6.22 -10.69 -18.66
N ASP A 125 -6.72 -11.85 -19.09
CA ASP A 125 -7.22 -12.03 -20.46
C ASP A 125 -8.45 -11.14 -20.73
N SER A 126 -9.38 -11.06 -19.77
CA SER A 126 -10.57 -10.19 -19.87
C SER A 126 -10.21 -8.71 -19.78
N LEU A 127 -9.19 -8.36 -18.98
CA LEU A 127 -8.68 -6.99 -18.94
C LEU A 127 -8.06 -6.60 -20.28
N LYS A 128 -7.27 -7.49 -20.88
CA LYS A 128 -6.65 -7.26 -22.19
C LYS A 128 -7.70 -7.12 -23.29
N ASP A 129 -8.70 -8.01 -23.31
CA ASP A 129 -9.79 -7.95 -24.29
C ASP A 129 -10.58 -6.63 -24.20
N LEU A 130 -10.89 -6.19 -22.97
CA LEU A 130 -11.55 -4.90 -22.75
C LEU A 130 -10.65 -3.72 -23.17
N ALA A 131 -9.35 -3.78 -22.87
CA ALA A 131 -8.36 -2.76 -23.25
C ALA A 131 -8.15 -2.69 -24.78
N ASP A 132 -8.32 -3.80 -25.51
CA ASP A 132 -8.31 -3.84 -26.97
C ASP A 132 -9.58 -3.24 -27.60
N GLY A 133 -10.55 -2.82 -26.79
CA GLY A 133 -11.79 -2.17 -27.22
C GLY A 133 -12.99 -3.10 -27.41
N ASN A 134 -12.87 -4.35 -26.95
CA ASN A 134 -13.92 -5.36 -27.11
C ASN A 134 -14.94 -5.33 -25.95
N GLY A 135 -16.10 -5.93 -26.17
CA GLY A 135 -17.15 -6.07 -25.17
C GLY A 135 -18.07 -4.85 -25.04
N LYS A 136 -19.29 -5.09 -24.53
CA LYS A 136 -20.31 -4.04 -24.35
C LYS A 136 -19.88 -3.01 -23.32
N PHE A 137 -19.23 -3.45 -22.25
CA PHE A 137 -18.81 -2.57 -21.16
C PHE A 137 -17.71 -1.57 -21.58
N PHE A 138 -16.87 -1.90 -22.57
CA PHE A 138 -15.94 -0.93 -23.16
C PHE A 138 -16.69 0.26 -23.75
N GLN A 139 -17.80 0.01 -24.46
CA GLN A 139 -18.64 1.08 -25.01
C GLN A 139 -19.33 1.89 -23.92
N THR A 140 -19.70 1.27 -22.79
CA THR A 140 -20.20 1.98 -21.61
C THR A 140 -19.15 2.95 -21.06
N LEU A 141 -17.92 2.46 -20.84
CA LEU A 141 -16.81 3.29 -20.36
C LEU A 141 -16.43 4.40 -21.36
N LYS A 142 -16.46 4.11 -22.67
CA LYS A 142 -16.12 5.10 -23.72
C LYS A 142 -17.16 6.21 -23.86
N LYS A 143 -18.43 5.94 -23.53
CA LYS A 143 -19.52 6.93 -23.56
C LYS A 143 -19.64 7.71 -22.26
N ALA A 144 -19.06 7.21 -21.17
CA ALA A 144 -19.04 7.90 -19.89
C ALA A 144 -18.24 9.20 -19.97
N THR A 145 -18.74 10.22 -19.28
CA THR A 145 -18.07 11.53 -19.13
C THR A 145 -16.99 11.44 -18.06
N HIS A 146 -17.25 10.70 -16.98
CA HIS A 146 -16.35 10.51 -15.84
C HIS A 146 -16.15 9.00 -15.57
N PRO A 147 -15.53 8.25 -16.51
CA PRO A 147 -15.25 6.84 -16.29
C PRO A 147 -14.21 6.66 -15.18
N LEU A 148 -14.51 5.80 -14.22
CA LEU A 148 -13.67 5.47 -13.08
C LEU A 148 -13.13 4.05 -13.23
N ILE A 149 -11.80 3.89 -13.25
CA ILE A 149 -11.11 2.60 -13.37
C ILE A 149 -10.33 2.37 -12.07
N ILE A 150 -10.84 1.49 -11.23
CA ILE A 150 -10.25 1.12 -9.94
C ILE A 150 -9.39 -0.14 -10.13
N VAL A 151 -8.10 -0.06 -9.79
CA VAL A 151 -7.16 -1.19 -9.83
C VAL A 151 -6.71 -1.51 -8.41
N GLY A 152 -7.00 -2.73 -7.94
CA GLY A 152 -6.67 -3.18 -6.59
C GLY A 152 -5.34 -3.93 -6.49
N GLN A 153 -4.88 -4.13 -5.26
CA GLN A 153 -3.63 -4.85 -5.00
C GLN A 153 -3.70 -6.33 -5.42
N GLY A 154 -4.89 -6.94 -5.49
CA GLY A 154 -5.07 -8.30 -6.00
C GLY A 154 -4.69 -8.48 -7.47
N ALA A 155 -4.73 -7.40 -8.26
CA ALA A 155 -4.23 -7.35 -9.63
C ALA A 155 -2.72 -7.01 -9.69
N LEU A 156 -2.26 -6.16 -8.77
CA LEU A 156 -0.92 -5.54 -8.84
C LEU A 156 0.18 -6.32 -8.09
N ALA A 157 -0.17 -7.10 -7.07
CA ALA A 157 0.73 -7.92 -6.25
C ALA A 157 1.08 -9.28 -6.88
N ARG A 158 0.88 -9.41 -8.19
CA ARG A 158 1.17 -10.62 -8.95
C ARG A 158 2.53 -10.51 -9.64
N ALA A 159 3.09 -11.65 -10.06
CA ALA A 159 4.32 -11.68 -10.84
C ALA A 159 4.21 -10.91 -12.19
N ASP A 160 3.01 -10.80 -12.74
CA ASP A 160 2.68 -10.02 -13.95
C ASP A 160 2.07 -8.64 -13.64
N GLY A 161 2.14 -8.17 -12.39
CA GLY A 161 1.48 -6.95 -11.92
C GLY A 161 1.81 -5.70 -12.73
N ALA A 162 3.06 -5.53 -13.18
CA ALA A 162 3.47 -4.41 -14.02
C ALA A 162 2.78 -4.43 -15.40
N ALA A 163 2.66 -5.61 -16.00
CA ALA A 163 1.94 -5.78 -17.26
C ALA A 163 0.44 -5.53 -17.08
N VAL A 164 -0.14 -5.98 -15.97
CA VAL A 164 -1.55 -5.73 -15.61
C VAL A 164 -1.81 -4.24 -15.41
N LEU A 165 -0.94 -3.53 -14.68
CA LEU A 165 -1.01 -2.08 -14.51
C LEU A 165 -0.97 -1.35 -15.86
N GLY A 166 -0.05 -1.76 -16.74
CA GLY A 166 0.04 -1.23 -18.11
C GLY A 166 -1.23 -1.45 -18.93
N GLN A 167 -1.86 -2.61 -18.84
CA GLN A 167 -3.15 -2.86 -19.52
C GLN A 167 -4.29 -2.01 -18.97
N ALA A 168 -4.37 -1.84 -17.64
CA ALA A 168 -5.36 -0.96 -17.04
C ALA A 168 -5.17 0.51 -17.47
N ALA A 169 -3.92 0.98 -17.56
CA ALA A 169 -3.60 2.31 -18.05
C ALA A 169 -3.90 2.48 -19.55
N LYS A 170 -3.65 1.47 -20.39
CA LYS A 170 -4.07 1.45 -21.80
C LYS A 170 -5.58 1.59 -21.94
N LEU A 171 -6.34 0.84 -21.14
CA LEU A 171 -7.79 0.98 -21.10
C LEU A 171 -8.20 2.39 -20.69
N ALA A 172 -7.57 2.95 -19.66
CA ALA A 172 -7.85 4.32 -19.20
C ALA A 172 -7.61 5.37 -20.30
N ALA A 173 -6.53 5.23 -21.06
CA ALA A 173 -6.28 6.08 -22.23
C ALA A 173 -7.34 5.87 -23.33
N ALA A 174 -7.69 4.62 -23.64
CA ALA A 174 -8.65 4.28 -24.70
C ALA A 174 -10.08 4.78 -24.44
N VAL A 175 -10.46 4.97 -23.18
CA VAL A 175 -11.77 5.51 -22.77
C VAL A 175 -11.69 6.94 -22.24
N ASN A 176 -10.55 7.62 -22.43
CA ASN A 176 -10.33 9.01 -22.01
C ASN A 176 -10.58 9.25 -20.51
N ALA A 177 -10.23 8.26 -19.67
CA ALA A 177 -10.37 8.32 -18.22
C ALA A 177 -9.25 9.11 -17.53
N ALA A 178 -8.13 9.40 -18.20
CA ALA A 178 -7.02 10.17 -17.64
C ALA A 178 -6.79 11.43 -18.48
N ARG A 179 -7.30 12.57 -17.99
CA ARG A 179 -7.20 13.90 -18.63
C ARG A 179 -7.23 15.01 -17.58
N ALA A 180 -7.01 16.25 -18.00
CA ALA A 180 -6.80 17.38 -17.10
C ALA A 180 -7.99 17.70 -16.18
N ASP A 181 -9.23 17.57 -16.68
CA ASP A 181 -10.48 17.82 -15.94
C ASP A 181 -10.96 16.59 -15.15
N TRP A 182 -10.50 15.38 -15.50
CA TRP A 182 -10.88 14.14 -14.85
C TRP A 182 -9.76 13.10 -14.98
N ASN A 183 -9.19 12.72 -13.83
CA ASN A 183 -8.28 11.58 -13.75
C ASN A 183 -8.94 10.44 -12.99
N GLY A 184 -9.73 9.65 -13.71
CA GLY A 184 -10.45 8.47 -13.25
C GLY A 184 -9.62 7.19 -13.16
N PHE A 185 -8.31 7.23 -13.42
CA PHE A 185 -7.43 6.08 -13.12
C PHE A 185 -7.16 6.05 -11.61
N ALA A 186 -7.51 4.96 -10.93
CA ALA A 186 -7.51 4.94 -9.47
C ALA A 186 -6.90 3.66 -8.92
N VAL A 187 -5.76 3.78 -8.23
CA VAL A 187 -5.17 2.64 -7.50
C VAL A 187 -5.75 2.56 -6.10
N LEU A 188 -6.35 1.41 -5.76
CA LEU A 188 -6.91 1.16 -4.44
C LEU A 188 -5.88 0.47 -3.55
N HIS A 189 -5.47 1.17 -2.49
CA HIS A 189 -4.60 0.62 -1.44
C HIS A 189 -5.40 0.00 -0.30
N ASN A 190 -4.83 -1.03 0.32
CA ASN A 190 -5.34 -1.69 1.52
C ASN A 190 -4.40 -1.51 2.74
N ALA A 191 -3.34 -0.72 2.61
CA ALA A 191 -2.30 -0.51 3.61
C ALA A 191 -2.03 0.99 3.82
N ALA A 192 -2.07 1.46 5.08
CA ALA A 192 -1.96 2.87 5.42
C ALA A 192 -0.54 3.45 5.21
N GLY A 193 0.49 2.63 5.35
CA GLY A 193 1.88 3.02 5.13
C GLY A 193 2.29 3.09 3.65
N ARG A 194 1.45 2.60 2.72
CA ARG A 194 1.86 2.36 1.33
C ARG A 194 2.06 3.65 0.53
N VAL A 195 1.07 4.53 0.49
CA VAL A 195 1.17 5.77 -0.31
C VAL A 195 2.27 6.68 0.23
N GLY A 196 2.39 6.81 1.55
CA GLY A 196 3.48 7.58 2.18
C GLY A 196 4.86 6.98 1.87
N GLY A 197 5.01 5.66 1.89
CA GLY A 197 6.25 4.99 1.47
C GLY A 197 6.60 5.22 0.00
N LEU A 198 5.60 5.19 -0.89
CA LEU A 198 5.77 5.48 -2.32
C LEU A 198 6.11 6.96 -2.57
N ASP A 199 5.47 7.89 -1.86
CA ASP A 199 5.78 9.33 -1.89
C ASP A 199 7.25 9.60 -1.51
N LEU A 200 7.75 8.83 -0.54
CA LEU A 200 9.15 8.87 -0.12
C LEU A 200 10.09 8.15 -1.08
N GLY A 201 9.61 7.42 -2.08
CA GLY A 201 10.45 6.54 -2.89
C GLY A 201 11.13 5.44 -2.05
N PHE A 202 10.45 4.93 -1.02
CA PHE A 202 10.89 3.77 -0.23
C PHE A 202 10.60 2.48 -1.01
N VAL A 203 11.23 2.39 -2.17
CA VAL A 203 11.23 1.27 -3.10
C VAL A 203 12.68 0.94 -3.44
N PRO A 204 12.96 -0.20 -4.09
CA PRO A 204 14.34 -0.58 -4.37
C PRO A 204 15.01 0.46 -5.26
N GLY A 205 16.20 0.91 -4.87
CA GLY A 205 17.02 1.75 -5.74
C GLY A 205 17.54 0.96 -6.94
N GLU A 206 18.23 1.62 -7.87
CA GLU A 206 18.83 0.94 -9.02
C GLU A 206 19.78 -0.20 -8.59
N GLY A 207 19.46 -1.42 -8.99
CA GLY A 207 20.17 -2.65 -8.60
C GLY A 207 19.79 -3.21 -7.22
N GLY A 208 18.88 -2.54 -6.51
CA GLY A 208 18.30 -3.02 -5.26
C GLY A 208 17.24 -4.10 -5.47
N ARG A 209 16.95 -4.84 -4.41
CA ARG A 209 15.98 -5.94 -4.39
C ARG A 209 14.66 -5.50 -3.77
N ASN A 210 13.55 -5.87 -4.40
CA ASN A 210 12.21 -5.77 -3.82
C ASN A 210 12.00 -6.82 -2.71
N VAL A 211 10.85 -6.79 -2.04
CA VAL A 211 10.51 -7.77 -0.98
C VAL A 211 10.81 -9.20 -1.41
N ALA A 212 10.29 -9.64 -2.55
CA ALA A 212 10.52 -11.00 -3.05
C ALA A 212 12.01 -11.32 -3.26
N GLY A 213 12.79 -10.38 -3.78
CA GLY A 213 14.22 -10.53 -3.99
C GLY A 213 15.08 -10.39 -2.72
N MET A 214 14.55 -9.81 -1.65
CA MET A 214 15.20 -9.72 -0.33
C MET A 214 15.00 -11.00 0.49
N LEU A 215 13.84 -11.63 0.40
CA LEU A 215 13.53 -12.85 1.13
C LEU A 215 14.47 -13.98 0.72
N GLY A 216 15.35 -14.40 1.64
CA GLY A 216 16.29 -15.51 1.48
C GLY A 216 17.68 -15.08 1.00
N GLU A 217 17.84 -13.82 0.62
CA GLU A 217 19.06 -13.29 0.00
C GLU A 217 19.79 -12.29 0.90
N MET A 218 19.10 -11.70 1.88
CA MET A 218 19.67 -10.76 2.85
C MET A 218 20.31 -11.49 4.03
N GLU A 219 21.42 -10.95 4.53
CA GLU A 219 22.06 -11.39 5.77
C GLU A 219 21.58 -10.57 6.97
N LEU A 220 21.15 -9.33 6.74
CA LEU A 220 20.58 -8.44 7.74
C LEU A 220 19.29 -7.82 7.18
N LEU A 221 18.19 -7.91 7.93
CA LEU A 221 16.89 -7.40 7.51
C LEU A 221 16.26 -6.55 8.60
N PHE A 222 15.99 -5.28 8.30
CA PHE A 222 15.19 -4.39 9.13
C PHE A 222 13.71 -4.53 8.75
N LEU A 223 12.86 -4.88 9.72
CA LEU A 223 11.41 -4.93 9.57
C LEU A 223 10.79 -3.80 10.39
N LEU A 224 10.33 -2.74 9.73
CA LEU A 224 9.64 -1.63 10.39
C LEU A 224 8.14 -1.94 10.43
N GLY A 225 7.71 -2.67 11.46
CA GLY A 225 6.33 -3.12 11.64
C GLY A 225 5.83 -4.02 10.51
N ALA A 226 6.74 -4.71 9.82
CA ALA A 226 6.43 -5.58 8.69
C ALA A 226 6.08 -6.99 9.19
N ASP A 227 4.83 -7.38 8.99
CA ASP A 227 4.24 -8.64 9.46
C ASP A 227 3.48 -9.40 8.37
N GLU A 228 3.34 -8.82 7.17
CA GLU A 228 2.58 -9.39 6.05
C GLU A 228 3.47 -10.08 5.00
N ILE A 229 4.72 -10.40 5.37
CA ILE A 229 5.67 -11.14 4.54
C ILE A 229 5.79 -12.59 5.02
N ASP A 230 6.20 -13.47 4.10
CA ASP A 230 6.46 -14.87 4.42
C ASP A 230 7.77 -15.01 5.23
N MET A 231 7.64 -14.97 6.56
CA MET A 231 8.77 -15.00 7.49
C MET A 231 9.64 -16.25 7.33
N ALA A 232 9.08 -17.38 6.87
CA ALA A 232 9.85 -18.59 6.63
C ALA A 232 10.89 -18.41 5.51
N LYS A 233 10.63 -17.51 4.56
CA LYS A 233 11.56 -17.19 3.47
C LYS A 233 12.67 -16.23 3.87
N THR A 234 12.68 -15.69 5.08
CA THR A 234 13.81 -14.85 5.55
C THR A 234 15.10 -15.64 5.78
N GLY A 235 15.05 -16.98 5.76
CA GLY A 235 16.23 -17.83 5.84
C GLY A 235 17.05 -17.58 7.11
N GLY A 236 18.39 -17.54 6.96
CA GLY A 236 19.34 -17.30 8.06
C GLY A 236 19.59 -15.83 8.39
N ALA A 237 18.82 -14.88 7.84
CA ALA A 237 19.04 -13.46 8.05
C ALA A 237 18.97 -13.08 9.54
N PHE A 238 19.84 -12.16 9.96
CA PHE A 238 19.70 -11.45 11.23
C PHE A 238 18.57 -10.44 11.09
N VAL A 239 17.44 -10.67 11.75
CA VAL A 239 16.23 -9.85 11.63
C VAL A 239 16.13 -8.87 12.81
N VAL A 240 16.02 -7.58 12.50
CA VAL A 240 15.72 -6.51 13.47
C VAL A 240 14.28 -6.07 13.24
N TYR A 241 13.39 -6.37 14.18
CA TYR A 241 12.00 -5.94 14.13
C TYR A 241 11.80 -4.69 14.98
N ILE A 242 11.29 -3.62 14.36
CA ILE A 242 10.92 -2.35 14.99
C ILE A 242 9.40 -2.25 14.87
N GLY A 243 8.67 -2.55 15.92
CA GLY A 243 7.21 -2.65 15.81
C GLY A 243 6.51 -2.70 17.15
N THR A 244 5.19 -2.77 17.09
CA THR A 244 4.31 -2.48 18.23
C THR A 244 3.70 -3.73 18.84
N HIS A 245 3.51 -4.79 18.04
CA HIS A 245 2.85 -6.03 18.44
C HIS A 245 3.74 -7.23 18.15
N GLY A 246 3.61 -8.26 18.99
CA GLY A 246 4.27 -9.54 18.80
C GLY A 246 3.46 -10.45 17.86
N ASP A 247 3.66 -10.32 16.55
CA ASP A 247 3.11 -11.24 15.55
C ASP A 247 4.24 -11.89 14.73
N GLN A 248 4.03 -12.17 13.44
CA GLN A 248 4.95 -12.92 12.60
C GLN A 248 6.38 -12.35 12.60
N GLY A 249 6.52 -11.02 12.43
CA GLY A 249 7.81 -10.34 12.31
C GLY A 249 8.58 -10.37 13.61
N ALA A 250 7.89 -10.13 14.73
CA ALA A 250 8.47 -10.20 16.06
C ALA A 250 8.89 -11.64 16.42
N HIS A 251 8.06 -12.65 16.12
CA HIS A 251 8.39 -14.05 16.38
C HIS A 251 9.63 -14.53 15.60
N ARG A 252 9.85 -13.98 14.40
CA ARG A 252 11.05 -14.29 13.61
C ARG A 252 12.28 -13.47 14.05
N ALA A 253 12.11 -12.36 14.75
CA ALA A 253 13.20 -11.41 14.99
C ALA A 253 14.35 -11.98 15.83
N ASN A 254 15.58 -11.58 15.50
CA ASN A 254 16.74 -11.78 16.36
C ASN A 254 16.85 -10.67 17.42
N VAL A 255 16.39 -9.46 17.09
CA VAL A 255 16.27 -8.33 18.02
C VAL A 255 14.95 -7.62 17.78
N ILE A 256 14.22 -7.34 18.86
CA ILE A 256 12.98 -6.56 18.85
C ILE A 256 13.26 -5.20 19.49
N LEU A 257 12.87 -4.13 18.80
CA LEU A 257 12.88 -2.76 19.31
C LEU A 257 11.41 -2.29 19.43
N PRO A 258 10.87 -2.17 20.67
CA PRO A 258 9.45 -1.87 20.87
C PRO A 258 9.13 -0.44 20.44
N ALA A 259 8.21 -0.31 19.50
CA ALA A 259 7.78 0.95 18.89
C ALA A 259 6.40 1.41 19.39
N ALA A 260 6.02 2.64 19.05
CA ALA A 260 4.75 3.25 19.45
C ALA A 260 3.64 2.96 18.42
N ALA A 261 2.45 2.56 18.89
CA ALA A 261 1.27 2.39 18.05
C ALA A 261 0.76 3.72 17.46
N TYR A 262 -0.10 3.66 16.45
CA TYR A 262 -0.63 4.86 15.77
C TYR A 262 -1.35 5.84 16.72
N THR A 263 -1.92 5.34 17.83
CA THR A 263 -2.55 6.14 18.90
C THR A 263 -1.56 6.77 19.87
N GLU A 264 -0.29 6.41 19.82
CA GLU A 264 0.73 6.74 20.81
C GLU A 264 1.79 7.71 20.29
N LYS A 265 1.67 8.14 19.02
CA LYS A 265 2.59 9.05 18.35
C LYS A 265 1.86 10.09 17.51
N SER A 266 2.51 11.25 17.30
CA SER A 266 2.11 12.19 16.27
C SER A 266 2.83 11.83 14.98
N ALA A 267 2.10 11.26 14.03
CA ALA A 267 2.68 10.69 12.83
C ALA A 267 1.85 11.02 11.59
N THR A 268 2.54 11.18 10.47
CA THR A 268 1.95 11.55 9.18
C THR A 268 1.66 10.29 8.37
N TYR A 269 0.43 10.18 7.87
CA TYR A 269 0.00 9.14 6.96
C TYR A 269 -0.53 9.77 5.67
N VAL A 270 -0.43 9.03 4.56
CA VAL A 270 -1.02 9.44 3.28
C VAL A 270 -2.02 8.37 2.86
N ASN A 271 -3.28 8.75 2.69
CA ASN A 271 -4.33 7.81 2.34
C ASN A 271 -4.31 7.46 0.83
N THR A 272 -5.21 6.57 0.40
CA THR A 272 -5.25 6.09 -1.00
C THR A 272 -5.45 7.20 -2.04
N GLU A 273 -6.13 8.31 -1.72
CA GLU A 273 -6.32 9.45 -2.65
C GLU A 273 -5.16 10.45 -2.62
N GLY A 274 -4.09 10.16 -1.87
CA GLY A 274 -2.94 11.05 -1.75
C GLY A 274 -3.14 12.21 -0.77
N ARG A 275 -4.16 12.15 0.10
CA ARG A 275 -4.38 13.13 1.16
C ARG A 275 -3.44 12.88 2.33
N VAL A 276 -2.73 13.94 2.73
CA VAL A 276 -1.85 13.91 3.90
C VAL A 276 -2.67 14.11 5.16
N GLN A 277 -2.52 13.22 6.13
CA GLN A 277 -3.21 13.26 7.42
C GLN A 277 -2.21 13.09 8.55
N GLN A 278 -2.54 13.58 9.73
CA GLN A 278 -1.67 13.47 10.90
C GLN A 278 -2.44 12.94 12.09
N THR A 279 -1.87 11.95 12.77
CA THR A 279 -2.39 11.48 14.06
C THR A 279 -1.98 12.43 15.18
N ASN A 280 -2.78 12.46 16.23
CA ASN A 280 -2.41 13.06 17.50
C ASN A 280 -2.22 11.95 18.53
N ARG A 281 -1.20 12.11 19.37
CA ARG A 281 -0.94 11.18 20.45
C ARG A 281 -2.10 11.23 21.46
N ALA A 282 -2.79 10.10 21.61
CA ALA A 282 -3.87 9.91 22.57
C ALA A 282 -3.38 9.32 23.90
N GLY A 283 -2.33 8.48 23.87
CA GLY A 283 -1.70 7.88 25.04
C GLY A 283 -0.18 7.80 24.89
N PHE A 284 0.52 7.44 25.97
CA PHE A 284 1.96 7.16 25.88
C PHE A 284 2.19 5.70 25.52
N ALA A 285 3.25 5.44 24.76
CA ALA A 285 3.64 4.08 24.42
C ALA A 285 3.95 3.26 25.70
N PRO A 286 3.54 1.98 25.76
CA PRO A 286 3.64 1.19 26.98
C PRO A 286 5.09 0.82 27.31
N GLY A 287 5.40 0.81 28.62
CA GLY A 287 6.70 0.39 29.14
C GLY A 287 7.86 1.21 28.56
N GLU A 288 8.80 0.53 27.91
CA GLU A 288 9.99 1.16 27.32
C GLU A 288 9.86 1.43 25.82
N ALA A 289 8.67 1.27 25.25
CA ALA A 289 8.43 1.60 23.85
C ALA A 289 8.73 3.08 23.56
N ARG A 290 9.17 3.36 22.33
CA ARG A 290 9.52 4.70 21.85
C ARG A 290 8.92 4.95 20.47
N GLU A 291 8.79 6.21 20.09
CA GLU A 291 8.44 6.54 18.71
C GLU A 291 9.50 5.98 17.75
N ASP A 292 9.04 5.37 16.67
CA ASP A 292 9.82 4.60 15.71
C ASP A 292 11.01 5.40 15.14
N TRP A 293 10.77 6.67 14.79
CA TRP A 293 11.82 7.56 14.29
C TRP A 293 12.90 7.84 15.35
N ALA A 294 12.54 7.88 16.62
CA ALA A 294 13.49 8.09 17.72
C ALA A 294 14.34 6.85 17.96
N ILE A 295 13.76 5.65 17.81
CA ILE A 295 14.49 4.37 17.81
C ILE A 295 15.53 4.38 16.68
N LEU A 296 15.11 4.72 15.45
CA LEU A 296 15.99 4.76 14.29
C LEU A 296 17.09 5.82 14.45
N ARG A 297 16.76 6.99 15.00
CA ARG A 297 17.73 8.03 15.32
C ARG A 297 18.76 7.55 16.34
N ALA A 298 18.34 6.95 17.46
CA ALA A 298 19.26 6.41 18.46
C ALA A 298 20.14 5.29 17.89
N LEU A 299 19.54 4.36 17.13
CA LEU A 299 20.24 3.27 16.46
C LEU A 299 21.30 3.82 15.50
N SER A 300 20.98 4.84 14.70
CA SER A 300 21.92 5.43 13.76
C SER A 300 23.20 5.96 14.44
N ASP A 301 23.08 6.49 15.67
CA ASP A 301 24.23 6.96 16.46
C ASP A 301 25.12 5.79 16.88
N VAL A 302 24.51 4.72 17.39
CA VAL A 302 25.21 3.48 17.79
C VAL A 302 25.99 2.88 16.63
N LEU A 303 25.44 2.98 15.42
CA LEU A 303 26.04 2.52 14.16
C LEU A 303 27.11 3.48 13.60
N GLY A 304 27.33 4.65 14.21
CA GLY A 304 28.26 5.66 13.71
C GLY A 304 27.77 6.38 12.44
N LYS A 305 26.46 6.34 12.18
CA LYS A 305 25.77 6.89 11.01
C LYS A 305 24.67 7.87 11.43
N LYS A 306 24.99 8.71 12.41
CA LYS A 306 24.06 9.63 13.09
C LYS A 306 23.17 10.39 12.09
N LEU A 307 21.86 10.17 12.17
CA LEU A 307 20.88 10.88 11.36
C LEU A 307 20.83 12.38 11.75
N PRO A 308 20.59 13.29 10.80
CA PRO A 308 20.75 14.74 11.00
C PRO A 308 19.51 15.41 11.63
N PHE A 309 18.95 14.82 12.68
CA PHE A 309 17.85 15.37 13.46
C PHE A 309 17.82 14.76 14.86
N ASP A 310 17.46 15.55 15.87
CA ASP A 310 17.37 15.11 17.27
C ASP A 310 15.96 15.29 17.85
N SER A 311 15.01 15.75 17.04
CA SER A 311 13.62 15.97 17.44
C SER A 311 12.66 15.80 16.27
N LEU A 312 11.38 15.50 16.57
CA LEU A 312 10.33 15.38 15.56
C LEU A 312 10.16 16.64 14.69
N PRO A 313 10.22 17.89 15.22
CA PRO A 313 10.20 19.08 14.38
C PRO A 313 11.39 19.17 13.40
N GLN A 314 12.60 18.79 13.81
CA GLN A 314 13.76 18.78 12.92
C GLN A 314 13.64 17.69 11.84
N LEU A 315 13.15 16.50 12.21
CA LEU A 315 12.84 15.43 11.28
C LEU A 315 11.82 15.91 10.23
N ARG A 316 10.72 16.51 10.67
CA ARG A 316 9.69 17.08 9.79
C ARG A 316 10.23 18.21 8.93
N ALA A 317 11.04 19.11 9.46
CA ALA A 317 11.66 20.18 8.68
C ALA A 317 12.51 19.63 7.53
N LYS A 318 13.30 18.59 7.79
CA LYS A 318 14.09 17.91 6.76
C LYS A 318 13.20 17.17 5.75
N LEU A 319 12.25 16.38 6.25
CA LEU A 319 11.27 15.66 5.44
C LEU A 319 10.51 16.60 4.49
N TYR A 320 9.98 17.70 5.00
CA TYR A 320 9.21 18.67 4.21
C TYR A 320 10.08 19.50 3.27
N GLY A 321 11.36 19.69 3.59
CA GLY A 321 12.31 20.30 2.66
C GLY A 321 12.53 19.44 1.40
N GLU A 322 12.54 18.12 1.55
CA GLU A 322 12.72 17.17 0.43
C GLU A 322 11.40 16.78 -0.24
N TYR A 323 10.31 16.74 0.54
CA TYR A 323 8.97 16.33 0.10
C TYR A 323 7.91 17.36 0.53
N PRO A 324 7.85 18.55 -0.11
CA PRO A 324 7.01 19.67 0.36
C PRO A 324 5.52 19.36 0.43
N HIS A 325 5.02 18.44 -0.39
CA HIS A 325 3.62 18.07 -0.40
C HIS A 325 3.18 17.39 0.92
N LEU A 326 4.10 16.73 1.63
CA LEU A 326 3.84 16.08 2.93
C LEU A 326 3.63 17.08 4.07
N ALA A 327 3.92 18.37 3.86
CA ALA A 327 3.59 19.42 4.81
C ALA A 327 2.13 19.90 4.70
N ARG A 328 1.43 19.57 3.61
CA ARG A 328 0.08 20.07 3.31
C ARG A 328 -0.99 19.18 3.96
N ILE A 329 -1.08 19.24 5.28
CA ILE A 329 -2.04 18.46 6.07
C ILE A 329 -3.48 18.74 5.60
N ASP A 330 -4.26 17.68 5.50
CA ASP A 330 -5.64 17.61 5.02
C ASP A 330 -5.85 17.99 3.54
N GLN A 331 -4.77 18.12 2.77
CA GLN A 331 -4.83 18.40 1.33
C GLN A 331 -4.49 17.15 0.51
N VAL A 332 -5.18 16.99 -0.61
CA VAL A 332 -4.82 16.03 -1.65
C VAL A 332 -3.75 16.65 -2.53
N ALA A 333 -2.56 16.04 -2.55
CA ALA A 333 -1.64 16.31 -3.64
C ALA A 333 -2.13 15.52 -4.87
N ALA A 334 -2.33 16.17 -6.00
CA ALA A 334 -2.76 15.49 -7.23
C ALA A 334 -1.57 14.84 -7.96
N GLY A 335 -1.83 13.75 -8.67
CA GLY A 335 -0.92 13.22 -9.69
C GLY A 335 -1.19 13.86 -11.05
N ASN A 336 -0.24 13.80 -11.98
CA ASN A 336 -0.44 14.30 -13.35
C ASN A 336 -1.15 13.22 -14.19
N ALA A 337 -2.23 13.57 -14.87
CA ALA A 337 -2.92 12.63 -15.76
C ALA A 337 -2.02 12.10 -16.90
N GLU A 338 -1.02 12.89 -17.32
CA GLU A 338 -0.04 12.50 -18.34
C GLU A 338 0.82 11.31 -17.91
N ASP A 339 1.04 11.12 -16.60
CA ASP A 339 1.78 9.98 -16.04
C ASP A 339 1.14 8.65 -16.49
N ILE A 340 -0.19 8.61 -16.67
CA ILE A 340 -0.92 7.41 -17.07
C ILE A 340 -0.53 6.96 -18.50
N ALA A 341 -0.13 7.89 -19.36
CA ALA A 341 0.37 7.55 -20.69
C ALA A 341 1.74 6.83 -20.62
N GLU A 342 2.59 7.16 -19.65
CA GLU A 342 3.84 6.43 -19.39
C GLU A 342 3.57 5.04 -18.81
N VAL A 343 2.63 4.94 -17.85
CA VAL A 343 2.19 3.65 -17.31
C VAL A 343 1.64 2.73 -18.41
N ALA A 344 0.90 3.28 -19.38
CA ALA A 344 0.37 2.53 -20.51
C ALA A 344 1.46 1.93 -21.43
N LYS A 345 2.72 2.42 -21.35
CA LYS A 345 3.85 1.82 -22.09
C LYS A 345 4.36 0.54 -21.42
N LEU A 346 4.00 0.27 -20.17
CA LEU A 346 4.34 -0.98 -19.52
C LEU A 346 3.75 -2.15 -20.32
N GLY A 347 4.65 -3.05 -20.72
CA GLY A 347 4.35 -4.29 -21.41
C GLY A 347 4.78 -5.48 -20.58
N GLY A 348 4.66 -6.66 -21.16
CA GLY A 348 5.06 -7.91 -20.52
C GLY A 348 4.03 -8.99 -20.77
N ARG A 349 4.40 -10.21 -20.37
CA ARG A 349 3.53 -11.37 -20.48
C ARG A 349 2.49 -11.32 -19.36
N LEU A 350 1.22 -11.42 -19.74
CA LEU A 350 0.12 -11.64 -18.80
C LEU A 350 0.07 -13.12 -18.44
N ASN A 351 0.00 -13.42 -17.16
CA ASN A 351 -0.16 -14.78 -16.66
C ASN A 351 -1.64 -15.10 -16.55
N LYS A 352 -2.01 -16.36 -16.78
CA LYS A 352 -3.36 -16.83 -16.46
C LYS A 352 -3.59 -16.77 -14.95
N GLY A 353 -4.85 -16.67 -14.55
CA GLY A 353 -5.26 -16.77 -13.15
C GLY A 353 -6.16 -15.63 -12.74
N THR A 354 -7.12 -15.97 -11.89
CA THR A 354 -8.13 -15.04 -11.38
C THR A 354 -7.48 -13.94 -10.55
N PHE A 355 -7.95 -12.70 -10.71
CA PHE A 355 -7.66 -11.64 -9.76
C PHE A 355 -8.52 -11.84 -8.51
N THR A 356 -7.90 -11.86 -7.35
CA THR A 356 -8.58 -12.09 -6.07
C THR A 356 -8.12 -11.04 -5.07
N SER A 357 -9.02 -10.58 -4.20
CA SER A 357 -8.63 -9.67 -3.11
C SER A 357 -7.53 -10.29 -2.23
N PRO A 358 -6.50 -9.52 -1.83
CA PRO A 358 -5.51 -10.00 -0.86
C PRO A 358 -6.09 -10.12 0.56
N VAL A 359 -7.22 -9.45 0.84
CA VAL A 359 -7.87 -9.48 2.15
C VAL A 359 -8.71 -10.76 2.28
N LYS A 360 -8.15 -11.76 2.96
CA LYS A 360 -8.82 -13.05 3.21
C LYS A 360 -9.78 -13.02 4.40
N ASP A 361 -9.44 -12.21 5.40
CA ASP A 361 -10.24 -12.05 6.61
C ASP A 361 -10.25 -10.57 6.99
N PHE A 362 -11.41 -9.93 6.80
CA PHE A 362 -11.60 -8.49 7.03
C PHE A 362 -11.27 -8.07 8.47
N TYR A 363 -11.45 -8.97 9.44
CA TYR A 363 -11.25 -8.64 10.85
C TYR A 363 -9.80 -8.86 11.31
N LEU A 364 -8.97 -9.54 10.52
CA LEU A 364 -7.62 -9.97 10.93
C LEU A 364 -6.53 -9.52 9.94
N THR A 365 -6.62 -8.27 9.50
CA THR A 365 -5.83 -7.72 8.37
C THR A 365 -4.43 -7.23 8.74
N ASN A 366 -4.16 -6.96 10.01
CA ASN A 366 -2.88 -6.42 10.46
C ASN A 366 -2.58 -6.87 11.91
N PRO A 367 -1.36 -6.65 12.43
CA PRO A 367 -0.96 -7.14 13.75
C PRO A 367 -1.84 -6.64 14.90
N ILE A 368 -2.32 -5.40 14.83
CA ILE A 368 -3.21 -4.83 15.87
C ILE A 368 -4.54 -5.57 15.88
N ALA A 369 -5.13 -5.76 14.70
CA ALA A 369 -6.39 -6.48 14.55
C ALA A 369 -6.25 -7.96 14.96
N ARG A 370 -5.12 -8.60 14.63
CA ARG A 370 -4.84 -10.00 15.01
C ARG A 370 -4.59 -10.18 16.50
N ALA A 371 -4.07 -9.16 17.19
CA ALA A 371 -3.92 -9.18 18.64
C ALA A 371 -5.24 -8.86 19.39
N SER A 372 -6.30 -8.44 18.69
CA SER A 372 -7.58 -8.07 19.31
C SER A 372 -8.49 -9.29 19.52
N ALA A 373 -8.83 -9.57 20.77
CA ALA A 373 -9.81 -10.60 21.12
C ALA A 373 -11.18 -10.34 20.47
N VAL A 374 -11.61 -9.06 20.43
CA VAL A 374 -12.89 -8.67 19.81
C VAL A 374 -12.90 -8.98 18.31
N MET A 375 -11.79 -8.73 17.62
CA MET A 375 -11.70 -9.03 16.18
C MET A 375 -11.61 -10.53 15.90
N ALA A 376 -10.98 -11.30 16.79
CA ALA A 376 -10.98 -12.76 16.71
C ALA A 376 -12.41 -13.33 16.84
N GLU A 377 -13.21 -12.83 17.78
CA GLU A 377 -14.62 -13.18 17.92
C GLU A 377 -15.43 -12.78 16.68
N CYS A 378 -15.25 -11.56 16.17
CA CYS A 378 -15.92 -11.10 14.95
C CYS A 378 -15.60 -11.99 13.74
N SER A 379 -14.34 -12.40 13.58
CA SER A 379 -13.91 -13.33 12.54
C SER A 379 -14.60 -14.70 12.67
N ALA A 380 -14.66 -15.25 13.87
CA ALA A 380 -15.30 -16.53 14.13
C ALA A 380 -16.82 -16.50 13.85
N LEU A 381 -17.50 -15.42 14.25
CA LEU A 381 -18.92 -15.20 13.96
C LEU A 381 -19.17 -15.06 12.44
N ALA A 382 -18.33 -14.30 11.73
CA ALA A 382 -18.47 -14.14 10.29
C ALA A 382 -18.29 -15.47 9.53
N LYS A 383 -17.29 -16.30 9.92
CA LYS A 383 -17.02 -17.61 9.29
C LYS A 383 -18.13 -18.64 9.54
N SER A 384 -18.78 -18.59 10.70
CA SER A 384 -19.91 -19.46 11.05
C SER A 384 -21.24 -19.01 10.42
N GLY A 385 -21.22 -17.94 9.61
CA GLY A 385 -22.42 -17.38 8.96
C GLY A 385 -23.32 -16.63 9.93
N PHE A 386 -22.73 -16.00 10.96
CA PHE A 386 -23.45 -15.34 12.06
C PHE A 386 -24.48 -16.25 12.74
N LYS A 387 -24.18 -17.56 12.83
CA LYS A 387 -25.02 -18.51 13.57
C LYS A 387 -24.76 -18.38 15.08
N GLN A 388 -25.26 -17.29 15.68
CA GLN A 388 -25.67 -17.10 17.09
C GLN A 388 -25.92 -15.59 17.31
N ALA A 389 -26.99 -15.10 17.93
CA ALA A 389 -27.94 -15.73 18.84
C ALA A 389 -29.38 -15.25 18.56
N ALA A 390 -30.27 -16.20 18.28
CA ALA A 390 -31.64 -16.10 18.72
C ALA A 390 -31.67 -16.87 20.05
N GLU A 391 -31.53 -16.14 21.15
CA GLU A 391 -32.02 -16.55 22.47
C GLU A 391 -33.18 -15.65 22.84
#